data_AF-A0A9P1H3N5-F1
#
_entry.id   AF-A0A9P1H3N5-F1
#
_cell.length_a   1.000
_cell.length_b   1.000
_cell.length_c   1.000
_cell.angle_alpha   90.00
_cell.angle_beta   90.00
_cell.angle_gamma   90.00
#
_symmetry.space_group_name_H-M   'P 1'
#
loop_
_entity.id
_entity.type
_entity.pdbx_description
1 polymer ?
#
loop_
_entity_poly.entity_id
_entity_poly.type
_entity_poly.pdbx_seq_one_letter_code
_entity_poly.pdbx_strand_id
1 'polypeptide(L)'
;MASTSTEIEIHAHHSADVTTPSEATSSSNSSSASNDADHLRIHAPVPQRPRLLSRKSSGPLVIPREDDVGPVDIQFGPDDVRAMSPRRTSEDIEAMGREAREELRRQAKALQDSLLAIFQQIEAVREEHDKLDSNNKFLQKYIGDLMSTSKITAIDGRQKK
;
A
#
# COMPACT_ATOMS: atom_id res chain seq x y z
N MET A 1 -43.67 25.56 31.15
CA MET A 1 -43.34 24.12 31.26
C MET A 1 -42.11 23.91 30.41
N ALA A 2 -41.02 23.51 31.05
CA ALA A 2 -39.69 23.51 30.48
C ALA A 2 -39.53 22.32 29.53
N SER A 3 -39.18 22.60 28.28
CA SER A 3 -38.75 21.60 27.31
C SER A 3 -37.26 21.34 27.52
N THR A 4 -36.90 20.09 27.79
CA THR A 4 -35.52 19.60 27.84
C THR A 4 -35.03 19.44 26.40
N SER A 5 -34.24 20.39 25.92
CA SER A 5 -33.43 20.25 24.70
C SER A 5 -32.08 19.67 25.10
N THR A 6 -31.80 18.43 24.71
CA THR A 6 -30.45 17.86 24.75
C THR A 6 -29.67 18.36 23.54
N GLU A 7 -28.84 19.36 23.80
CA GLU A 7 -27.82 19.90 22.90
C GLU A 7 -26.55 19.05 23.07
N ILE A 8 -26.11 18.35 22.02
CA ILE A 8 -24.82 17.64 22.03
C ILE A 8 -23.79 18.61 21.46
N GLU A 9 -23.13 19.30 22.38
CA GLU A 9 -21.97 20.16 22.18
C GLU A 9 -20.71 19.28 22.18
N ILE A 10 -20.00 19.22 21.05
CA ILE A 10 -18.70 18.52 20.99
C ILE A 10 -17.60 19.56 21.18
N HIS A 11 -17.24 19.76 22.45
CA HIS A 11 -16.01 20.41 22.90
C HIS A 11 -14.80 19.51 22.56
N ALA A 12 -13.81 20.03 21.85
CA ALA A 12 -12.54 19.35 21.60
C ALA A 12 -11.37 20.18 22.14
N HIS A 13 -10.89 19.88 23.35
CA HIS A 13 -9.58 20.34 23.83
C HIS A 13 -8.96 19.36 24.85
N HIS A 14 -7.63 19.20 24.71
CA HIS A 14 -6.63 18.51 25.56
C HIS A 14 -6.58 16.98 25.51
N SER A 15 -5.46 16.25 25.53
CA SER A 15 -3.98 16.44 25.39
C SER A 15 -3.35 15.37 26.30
N ALA A 16 -2.50 14.48 25.74
CA ALA A 16 -1.38 13.71 26.35
C ALA A 16 -1.28 12.34 25.63
N ASP A 17 -0.34 12.19 24.70
CA ASP A 17 1.02 11.64 24.89
C ASP A 17 1.05 10.10 24.77
N VAL A 18 1.39 9.62 23.57
CA VAL A 18 2.04 8.32 23.37
C VAL A 18 3.24 8.56 22.47
N THR A 19 4.39 8.49 23.12
CA THR A 19 5.75 8.61 22.60
C THR A 19 6.06 7.41 21.69
N THR A 20 6.20 7.61 20.38
CA THR A 20 6.80 6.62 19.47
C THR A 20 8.27 6.97 19.21
N PRO A 21 9.24 6.09 19.51
CA PRO A 21 10.64 6.35 19.21
C PRO A 21 10.90 6.26 17.71
N SER A 22 11.55 7.29 17.20
CA SER A 22 11.94 7.51 15.82
C SER A 22 12.97 6.46 15.36
N GLU A 23 12.62 5.63 14.37
CA GLU A 23 13.62 4.88 13.61
C GLU A 23 14.29 5.82 12.59
N ALA A 24 15.57 6.10 12.83
CA ALA A 24 16.41 6.86 11.93
C ALA A 24 16.74 6.05 10.68
N THR A 25 16.02 6.29 9.58
CA THR A 25 16.42 5.83 8.25
C THR A 25 17.52 6.73 7.72
N SER A 26 18.78 6.32 7.87
CA SER A 26 19.91 6.93 7.19
C SER A 26 19.93 6.51 5.71
N SER A 27 19.29 7.31 4.86
CA SER A 27 19.41 7.20 3.39
C SER A 27 20.29 8.33 2.85
N SER A 28 21.38 7.92 2.22
CA SER A 28 22.46 8.73 1.66
C SER A 28 22.01 9.74 0.61
N ASN A 29 22.49 10.98 0.73
CA ASN A 29 22.23 12.12 -0.16
C ASN A 29 22.61 11.87 -1.62
N SER A 30 21.65 12.13 -2.51
CA SER A 30 21.87 12.55 -3.90
C SER A 30 21.97 14.08 -3.97
N SER A 31 22.95 14.56 -4.74
CA SER A 31 23.28 15.97 -4.99
C SER A 31 22.15 16.75 -5.66
N SER A 32 21.87 17.97 -5.18
CA SER A 32 21.30 19.04 -6.01
C SER A 32 21.77 20.41 -5.54
N ALA A 33 22.07 21.25 -6.53
CA ALA A 33 22.56 22.61 -6.38
C ALA A 33 21.50 23.54 -5.76
N SER A 34 21.99 24.46 -4.92
CA SER A 34 21.46 25.76 -4.49
C SER A 34 20.03 26.15 -4.88
N ASN A 35 19.17 26.41 -3.89
CA ASN A 35 18.67 27.76 -3.56
C ASN A 35 17.91 27.80 -2.22
N ASP A 36 17.94 28.98 -1.61
CA ASP A 36 17.60 29.36 -0.24
C ASP A 36 16.20 28.98 0.27
N ALA A 37 16.15 28.45 1.50
CA ALA A 37 15.11 28.74 2.49
C ALA A 37 15.61 28.34 3.89
N ASP A 38 15.59 29.31 4.80
CA ASP A 38 15.97 29.22 6.21
C ASP A 38 15.28 28.09 6.98
N HIS A 39 16.04 27.16 7.58
CA HIS A 39 15.70 26.61 8.90
C HIS A 39 16.85 25.81 9.55
N LEU A 40 17.21 26.23 10.76
CA LEU A 40 17.91 25.48 11.84
C LEU A 40 19.29 24.87 11.52
N ARG A 41 20.33 25.68 11.67
CA ARG A 41 21.73 25.24 11.72
C ARG A 41 21.97 24.39 12.97
N ILE A 42 21.90 23.07 12.84
CA ILE A 42 22.40 22.12 13.84
C ILE A 42 23.93 22.23 13.87
N HIS A 43 24.45 23.01 14.83
CA HIS A 43 25.88 23.28 15.04
C HIS A 43 26.60 22.14 15.78
N ALA A 44 26.33 20.88 15.45
CA ALA A 44 27.14 19.76 15.93
C ALA A 44 28.36 19.60 15.00
N PRO A 45 29.60 19.47 15.51
CA PRO A 45 30.72 19.10 14.66
C PRO A 45 30.45 17.72 14.09
N VAL A 46 30.18 17.65 12.79
CA VAL A 46 29.99 16.38 12.09
C VAL A 46 31.27 15.56 12.30
N PRO A 47 31.22 14.39 12.96
CA PRO A 47 32.40 13.57 13.15
C PRO A 47 32.95 13.20 11.77
N GLN A 48 34.12 13.77 11.43
CA GLN A 48 34.78 13.45 10.18
C GLN A 48 35.27 12.00 10.26
N ARG A 49 34.61 11.11 9.51
CA ARG A 49 35.08 9.74 9.33
C ARG A 49 36.53 9.81 8.80
N PRO A 50 37.48 9.09 9.40
CA PRO A 50 38.84 9.00 8.89
C PRO A 50 38.81 8.63 7.41
N ARG A 51 39.55 9.35 6.57
CA ARG A 51 39.61 9.03 5.14
C ARG A 51 40.26 7.67 4.98
N LEU A 52 39.48 6.70 4.50
CA LEU A 52 39.98 5.39 4.14
C LEU A 52 41.01 5.59 3.01
N LEU A 53 42.18 4.94 3.14
CA LEU A 53 43.13 4.88 2.03
C LEU A 53 42.40 4.35 0.80
N SER A 54 42.59 5.02 -0.34
CA SER A 54 42.06 4.57 -1.62
C SER A 54 42.61 3.17 -1.90
N ARG A 55 41.80 2.14 -1.67
CA ARG A 55 42.14 0.78 -2.08
C ARG A 55 41.90 0.70 -3.58
N LYS A 56 42.90 0.20 -4.31
CA LYS A 56 42.75 -0.34 -5.66
C LYS A 56 41.47 -1.19 -5.73
N SER A 57 40.60 -0.96 -6.72
CA SER A 57 39.41 -1.79 -6.91
C SER A 57 39.82 -3.24 -7.12
N SER A 58 39.56 -4.12 -6.15
CA SER A 58 39.59 -5.55 -6.40
C SER A 58 38.51 -5.83 -7.44
N GLY A 59 38.87 -6.45 -8.56
CA GLY A 59 37.97 -6.70 -9.68
C GLY A 59 36.70 -7.48 -9.30
N PRO A 60 35.83 -7.76 -10.29
CA PRO A 60 34.55 -8.41 -10.04
C PRO A 60 34.74 -9.73 -9.30
N LEU A 61 34.02 -9.88 -8.19
CA LEU A 61 34.06 -11.03 -7.28
C LEU A 61 33.23 -12.19 -7.84
N VAL A 62 33.39 -12.48 -9.13
CA VAL A 62 32.66 -13.55 -9.83
C VAL A 62 33.41 -14.85 -9.57
N ILE A 63 32.88 -15.65 -8.65
CA ILE A 63 33.34 -17.01 -8.39
C ILE A 63 32.56 -17.94 -9.33
N PRO A 64 33.23 -18.74 -10.18
CA PRO A 64 32.57 -19.77 -10.99
C PRO A 64 31.72 -20.70 -10.12
N ARG A 65 30.51 -21.00 -10.57
CA ARG A 65 29.44 -21.63 -9.78
C ARG A 65 29.57 -23.16 -9.66
N GLU A 66 30.74 -23.72 -9.98
CA GLU A 66 30.94 -25.17 -10.11
C GLU A 66 31.38 -25.85 -8.80
N ASP A 67 31.59 -25.08 -7.72
CA ASP A 67 31.87 -25.63 -6.39
C ASP A 67 30.54 -25.81 -5.63
N ASP A 68 30.26 -27.04 -5.19
CA ASP A 68 29.06 -27.41 -4.44
C ASP A 68 29.00 -26.64 -3.10
N VAL A 69 28.27 -25.52 -3.06
CA VAL A 69 28.12 -24.67 -1.88
C VAL A 69 27.03 -25.25 -0.96
N GLY A 70 27.22 -26.49 -0.54
CA GLY A 70 26.45 -27.09 0.55
C GLY A 70 26.74 -26.40 1.89
N PRO A 71 25.97 -26.68 2.95
CA PRO A 71 26.30 -26.26 4.31
C PRO A 71 27.69 -26.79 4.68
N VAL A 72 28.73 -25.96 4.54
CA VAL A 72 30.08 -26.31 4.97
C VAL A 72 30.13 -26.10 6.47
N ASP A 73 30.30 -27.18 7.21
CA ASP A 73 30.62 -27.15 8.64
C ASP A 73 32.05 -26.62 8.79
N ILE A 74 32.18 -25.30 8.78
CA ILE A 74 33.46 -24.64 9.02
C ILE A 74 33.80 -24.85 10.50
N GLN A 75 34.88 -25.58 10.79
CA GLN A 75 35.41 -25.67 12.15
C GLN A 75 36.20 -24.40 12.47
N PHE A 76 35.77 -23.69 13.51
CA PHE A 76 36.41 -22.46 13.96
C PHE A 76 37.48 -22.80 15.00
N GLY A 77 38.67 -22.23 14.85
CA GLY A 77 39.76 -22.39 15.82
C GLY A 77 39.43 -21.70 17.15
N PRO A 78 40.14 -22.05 18.25
CA PRO A 78 39.87 -21.51 19.58
C PRO A 78 40.09 -19.98 19.70
N ASP A 79 40.91 -19.37 18.84
CA ASP A 79 41.12 -17.92 18.76
C ASP A 79 40.29 -17.23 17.66
N ASP A 80 39.40 -17.95 16.97
CA ASP A 80 38.58 -17.35 15.91
C ASP A 80 37.44 -16.52 16.51
N VAL A 81 37.50 -15.21 16.30
CA VAL A 81 36.48 -14.24 16.71
C VAL A 81 35.08 -14.57 16.20
N ARG A 82 34.94 -15.32 15.10
CA ARG A 82 33.65 -15.76 14.55
C ARG A 82 33.01 -16.87 15.39
N ALA A 83 33.78 -17.59 16.21
CA ALA A 83 33.24 -18.54 17.19
C ALA A 83 32.55 -17.81 18.37
N MET A 84 32.92 -16.55 18.62
CA MET A 84 32.42 -15.73 19.72
C MET A 84 31.17 -14.92 19.36
N SER A 85 30.79 -14.84 18.09
CA SER A 85 29.53 -14.19 17.68
C SER A 85 28.33 -15.11 17.94
N PRO A 86 27.22 -14.63 18.54
CA PRO A 86 25.99 -15.40 18.63
C PRO A 86 25.53 -15.85 17.24
N ARG A 87 25.33 -17.15 17.05
CA ARG A 87 24.84 -17.73 15.80
C ARG A 87 23.43 -18.24 16.00
N ARG A 88 22.56 -17.97 15.03
CA ARG A 88 21.29 -18.68 14.92
C ARG A 88 21.59 -20.14 14.67
N THR A 89 20.95 -21.01 15.45
CA THR A 89 21.03 -22.46 15.21
C THR A 89 20.37 -22.76 13.86
N SER A 90 20.75 -23.87 13.22
CA SER A 90 20.12 -24.31 11.97
C SER A 90 18.60 -24.45 12.11
N GLU A 91 18.14 -24.89 13.29
CA GLU A 91 16.72 -24.97 13.67
C GLU A 91 16.01 -23.61 13.64
N ASP A 92 16.64 -22.55 14.17
CA ASP A 92 16.07 -21.19 14.17
C ASP A 92 15.94 -20.63 12.75
N ILE A 93 16.92 -20.92 11.88
CA ILE A 93 16.87 -20.55 10.47
C ILE A 93 15.72 -21.28 9.75
N GLU A 94 15.52 -22.56 10.03
CA GLU A 94 14.41 -23.32 9.46
C GLU A 94 13.04 -22.81 9.95
N ALA A 95 12.92 -22.50 11.24
CA ALA A 95 11.72 -21.95 11.85
C ALA A 95 11.31 -20.60 11.22
N MET A 96 12.25 -19.65 11.13
CA MET A 96 12.02 -18.38 10.45
C MET A 96 11.65 -18.59 8.97
N GLY A 97 12.28 -19.54 8.29
CA GLY A 97 11.94 -19.87 6.91
C GLY A 97 10.53 -20.46 6.77
N ARG A 98 10.05 -21.21 7.76
CA ARG A 98 8.69 -21.76 7.79
C ARG A 98 7.66 -20.66 8.01
N GLU A 99 7.90 -19.80 9.01
CA GLU A 99 7.05 -18.66 9.33
C GLU A 99 6.93 -17.68 8.15
N ALA A 100 8.04 -17.32 7.50
CA ALA A 100 8.02 -16.44 6.34
C ALA A 100 7.17 -17.01 5.18
N ARG A 101 7.22 -18.33 4.95
CA ARG A 101 6.39 -18.99 3.92
C ARG A 101 4.93 -19.07 4.32
N GLU A 102 4.63 -19.21 5.61
CA GLU A 102 3.27 -19.21 6.13
C GLU A 102 2.63 -17.82 6.00
N GLU A 103 3.37 -16.78 6.37
CA GLU A 103 2.93 -15.39 6.25
C GLU A 103 2.67 -15.01 4.78
N LEU A 104 3.56 -15.40 3.86
CA LEU A 104 3.35 -15.18 2.42
C LEU A 104 2.07 -15.87 1.94
N ARG A 105 1.82 -17.12 2.37
CA ARG A 105 0.57 -17.83 2.02
C ARG A 105 -0.66 -17.14 2.61
N ARG A 106 -0.57 -16.65 3.84
CA ARG A 106 -1.65 -15.91 4.49
C ARG A 106 -2.01 -14.65 3.71
N GLN A 107 -1.01 -13.88 3.29
CA GLN A 107 -1.20 -12.67 2.48
C GLN A 107 -1.79 -12.99 1.10
N ALA A 108 -1.27 -14.02 0.43
CA ALA A 108 -1.80 -14.46 -0.85
C ALA A 108 -3.28 -14.87 -0.75
N LYS A 109 -3.66 -15.55 0.34
CA LYS A 109 -5.06 -15.93 0.61
C LYS A 109 -5.94 -14.71 0.86
N ALA A 110 -5.50 -13.76 1.69
CA ALA A 110 -6.25 -12.54 1.95
C ALA A 110 -6.49 -11.72 0.66
N LEU A 111 -5.50 -11.67 -0.23
CA LEU A 111 -5.64 -11.04 -1.54
C LEU A 111 -6.65 -11.78 -2.43
N GLN A 112 -6.61 -13.12 -2.46
CA GLN A 112 -7.57 -13.93 -3.21
C GLN A 112 -9.01 -13.70 -2.71
N ASP A 113 -9.21 -13.72 -1.39
CA ASP A 113 -10.52 -13.49 -0.78
C ASP A 113 -11.02 -12.06 -1.08
N SER A 114 -10.14 -11.06 -1.02
CA SER A 114 -10.47 -9.68 -1.39
C SER A 114 -10.85 -9.55 -2.86
N LEU A 115 -10.16 -10.23 -3.77
CA LEU A 115 -10.48 -10.20 -5.20
C LEU A 115 -11.82 -10.86 -5.50
N LEU A 116 -12.12 -11.98 -4.82
CA LEU A 116 -13.40 -12.65 -4.95
C LEU A 116 -14.57 -11.77 -4.47
N ALA A 117 -14.39 -11.06 -3.36
CA ALA A 117 -15.40 -10.12 -2.85
C ALA A 117 -15.66 -8.97 -3.84
N ILE A 118 -14.60 -8.39 -4.41
CA ILE A 118 -14.72 -7.34 -5.44
C ILE A 118 -15.45 -7.88 -6.67
N PHE A 119 -15.13 -9.09 -7.10
CA PHE A 119 -15.79 -9.72 -8.25
C PHE A 119 -17.30 -9.86 -8.03
N GLN A 120 -17.72 -10.38 -6.88
CA GLN A 120 -19.15 -10.49 -6.52
C GLN A 120 -19.84 -9.12 -6.49
N GLN A 121 -19.17 -8.09 -5.98
CA GLN A 121 -19.70 -6.74 -5.96
C GLN A 121 -19.89 -6.17 -7.38
N ILE A 122 -18.95 -6.43 -8.29
CA ILE A 122 -19.04 -6.02 -9.69
C ILE A 122 -20.23 -6.72 -10.37
N GLU A 123 -20.42 -8.02 -10.13
CA GLU A 123 -21.55 -8.77 -10.69
C GLU A 123 -22.89 -8.20 -10.23
N ALA A 124 -23.04 -7.92 -8.93
CA ALA A 124 -24.26 -7.32 -8.38
C ALA A 124 -24.55 -5.95 -9.01
N VAL A 125 -23.53 -5.08 -9.11
CA VAL A 125 -23.67 -3.76 -9.75
C VAL A 125 -24.02 -3.89 -11.23
N ARG A 126 -23.44 -4.87 -11.93
CA ARG A 126 -23.73 -5.14 -13.34
C ARG A 126 -25.20 -5.55 -13.54
N GLU A 127 -25.73 -6.43 -12.70
CA GLU A 127 -27.14 -6.84 -12.77
C GLU A 127 -28.10 -5.68 -12.50
N GLU A 128 -27.80 -4.83 -11.52
CA GLU A 128 -28.59 -3.63 -11.26
C GLU A 128 -28.52 -2.64 -12.43
N HIS A 129 -27.34 -2.47 -13.02
CA HIS A 129 -27.17 -1.64 -14.21
C HIS A 129 -27.99 -2.18 -15.39
N ASP A 130 -27.94 -3.48 -15.67
CA ASP A 130 -28.73 -4.13 -16.73
C ASP A 130 -30.24 -3.89 -16.50
N LYS A 131 -30.71 -3.97 -15.25
CA LYS A 131 -32.10 -3.64 -14.88
C LYS A 131 -32.42 -2.17 -15.13
N LEU A 132 -31.57 -1.24 -14.67
CA LEU A 132 -31.78 0.19 -14.87
C LEU A 132 -31.78 0.57 -16.36
N ASP A 133 -30.91 -0.01 -17.15
CA ASP A 133 -30.87 0.17 -18.61
C ASP A 133 -32.14 -0.33 -19.29
N SER A 134 -32.64 -1.49 -18.88
CA SER A 134 -33.91 -2.03 -19.42
C SER A 134 -35.08 -1.10 -19.12
N ASN A 135 -35.18 -0.58 -17.89
CA ASN A 135 -36.21 0.37 -17.49
C ASN A 135 -36.05 1.71 -18.22
N ASN A 136 -34.82 2.19 -18.38
CA ASN A 136 -34.55 3.44 -19.09
C ASN A 136 -34.97 3.33 -20.56
N LYS A 137 -34.65 2.22 -21.23
CA LYS A 137 -35.13 1.92 -22.59
C LYS A 137 -36.67 1.89 -22.65
N PHE A 138 -37.33 1.26 -21.67
CA PHE A 138 -38.79 1.23 -21.60
C PHE A 138 -39.39 2.64 -21.48
N LEU A 139 -38.86 3.46 -20.57
CA LEU A 139 -39.30 4.85 -20.39
C LEU A 139 -39.08 5.69 -21.65
N GLN A 140 -37.91 5.58 -22.28
CA GLN A 140 -37.62 6.28 -23.54
C GLN A 140 -38.61 5.90 -24.64
N LYS A 141 -38.91 4.60 -24.81
CA LYS A 141 -39.91 4.13 -25.77
C LYS A 141 -41.29 4.69 -25.45
N TYR A 142 -41.72 4.63 -24.19
CA TYR A 142 -43.03 5.12 -23.77
C TYR A 142 -43.18 6.62 -24.03
N ILE A 143 -42.16 7.42 -23.70
CA ILE A 143 -42.15 8.86 -23.99
C ILE A 143 -42.17 9.09 -25.51
N GLY A 144 -41.38 8.34 -26.27
CA GLY A 144 -41.38 8.42 -27.74
C GLY A 144 -42.75 8.14 -28.37
N ASP A 145 -43.42 7.08 -27.90
CA ASP A 145 -44.77 6.70 -28.34
C ASP A 145 -45.80 7.78 -27.96
N LEU A 146 -45.72 8.32 -26.74
CA LEU A 146 -46.61 9.38 -26.26
C LEU A 146 -46.41 10.69 -27.04
N MET A 147 -45.17 11.07 -27.31
CA MET A 147 -44.84 12.27 -28.09
C MET A 147 -45.27 12.12 -29.55
N SER A 148 -45.15 10.91 -30.12
CA SER A 148 -45.56 10.63 -31.50
C SER A 148 -47.09 10.66 -31.64
N THR A 149 -47.81 10.01 -30.71
CA THR A 149 -49.28 10.04 -30.66
C THR A 149 -49.81 11.46 -30.40
N SER A 150 -49.21 12.20 -29.47
CA SER A 150 -49.58 13.59 -29.16
C SER A 150 -49.47 14.51 -30.37
N LYS A 151 -48.45 14.32 -31.23
CA LYS A 151 -48.34 15.04 -32.50
C LYS A 151 -49.50 14.68 -33.42
N ILE A 152 -49.80 13.40 -33.63
CA ILE A 152 -50.87 12.95 -34.54
C ILE A 152 -52.25 13.50 -34.11
N THR A 153 -52.63 13.33 -32.85
CA THR A 153 -53.93 13.81 -32.34
C THR A 153 -54.06 15.34 -32.35
N ALA A 154 -52.96 16.08 -32.20
CA ALA A 154 -52.98 17.54 -32.25
C ALA A 154 -53.13 18.12 -33.68
N ILE A 155 -52.80 17.34 -34.72
CA ILE A 155 -52.96 17.76 -36.12
C ILE A 155 -54.39 17.48 -36.60
N ASP A 156 -54.97 16.33 -36.22
CA ASP A 156 -56.36 15.95 -36.55
C ASP A 156 -57.40 16.87 -35.90
N GLY A 157 -57.09 17.43 -34.72
CA GLY A 157 -57.96 18.41 -34.06
C GLY A 157 -58.03 19.78 -34.75
N ARG A 158 -57.10 20.13 -35.65
CA ARG A 158 -57.08 21.43 -36.38
C ARG A 158 -57.78 21.40 -37.73
N GLN A 159 -58.00 20.22 -38.31
CA GLN A 159 -58.64 20.04 -39.63
C GLN A 159 -60.18 20.13 -39.57
N LYS A 160 -60.75 20.30 -38.37
CA LYS A 160 -62.20 20.40 -38.13
C LYS A 160 -62.57 21.83 -37.71
N LYS A 161 -62.46 22.78 -38.64
CA LYS A 161 -63.04 24.13 -38.52
C LYS A 161 -63.37 24.69 -39.89
#